data_AF-A0A2D7ARQ4-F1
#
_entry.id   AF-A0A2D7ARQ4-F1
#
_cell.length_a   1.000
_cell.length_b   1.000
_cell.length_c   1.000
_cell.angle_alpha   90.00
_cell.angle_beta   90.00
_cell.angle_gamma   90.00
#
_symmetry.space_group_name_H-M   'P 1'
#
loop_
_entity.id
_entity.type
_entity.pdbx_description
1 polymer ?
#
loop_
_entity_poly.entity_id
_entity_poly.type
_entity_poly.pdbx_seq_one_letter_code
_entity_poly.pdbx_strand_id
1 'polypeptide(L)' 'MSDSMPGTPYLEQPPQGLMTWPKLLKISVPIITAFTAVAWWNEVLLEWGILLTIGLTISFLIRR' A
#
# COMPACT_ATOMS: atom_id res chain seq x y z
N MET A 1 35.36 16.44 -28.07
CA MET A 1 35.48 16.60 -26.61
C MET A 1 34.09 16.94 -26.11
N SER A 2 33.28 15.90 -25.88
CA SER A 2 32.91 15.39 -24.55
C SER A 2 31.86 16.27 -23.89
N ASP A 3 30.59 16.00 -24.21
CA ASP A 3 29.53 16.19 -23.23
C ASP A 3 28.73 14.90 -23.17
N SER A 4 29.35 13.93 -22.49
CA SER A 4 28.69 12.73 -22.02
C SER A 4 27.47 13.19 -21.25
N MET A 5 26.25 12.91 -21.72
CA MET A 5 25.14 12.80 -20.79
C MET A 5 25.51 11.62 -19.87
N PRO A 6 26.02 11.85 -18.64
CA PRO A 6 26.44 10.74 -17.80
C PRO A 6 25.15 10.06 -17.38
N GLY A 7 25.07 8.75 -17.62
CA GLY A 7 23.88 7.94 -17.43
C GLY A 7 23.05 8.38 -16.23
N THR A 8 21.75 8.55 -16.46
CA THR A 8 20.74 8.96 -15.47
C THR A 8 21.21 8.57 -14.07
N PRO A 9 21.60 9.54 -13.23
CA PRO A 9 22.05 9.23 -11.90
C PRO A 9 20.89 8.51 -11.25
N TYR A 10 21.04 7.20 -10.99
CA TYR A 10 20.15 6.53 -10.07
C TYR A 10 20.17 7.41 -8.83
N LEU A 11 19.02 8.01 -8.53
CA LEU A 11 18.88 9.03 -7.50
C LEU A 11 19.66 8.54 -6.27
N GLU A 12 20.81 9.17 -5.99
CA GLU A 12 21.73 8.68 -4.95
C GLU A 12 21.05 8.65 -3.57
N GLN A 13 19.92 9.35 -3.46
CA GLN A 13 18.96 9.21 -2.38
C GLN A 13 17.59 8.89 -2.98
N PRO A 14 16.87 7.87 -2.47
CA PRO A 14 15.50 7.63 -2.87
C PRO A 14 14.67 8.90 -2.64
N PRO A 15 13.79 9.29 -3.57
CA PRO A 15 13.03 10.53 -3.47
C PRO A 15 12.29 10.59 -2.14
N GLN A 16 12.60 11.62 -1.34
CA GLN A 16 11.99 11.84 -0.03
C GLN A 16 10.49 12.06 -0.21
N GLY A 17 9.69 11.06 0.15
CA GLY A 17 8.24 11.10 -0.02
C GLY A 17 7.66 9.94 -0.83
N LEU A 18 8.49 9.08 -1.42
CA LEU A 18 7.97 7.87 -2.07
C LEU A 18 7.34 6.95 -1.01
N MET A 19 6.04 6.74 -1.11
CA MET A 19 5.33 5.80 -0.26
C MET A 19 5.70 4.38 -0.70
N THR A 20 6.77 3.83 -0.10
CA THR A 20 7.28 2.50 -0.44
C THR A 20 6.38 1.40 0.11
N TRP A 21 6.39 0.22 -0.51
CA TRP A 21 5.64 -0.95 -0.05
C TRP A 21 5.85 -1.28 1.44
N PRO A 22 7.08 -1.24 2.01
CA PRO A 22 7.28 -1.45 3.44
C PRO A 22 6.61 -0.38 4.30
N LYS A 23 6.61 0.89 3.87
CA LYS A 23 5.97 1.99 4.60
C LYS A 23 4.44 1.87 4.56
N LEU A 24 3.88 1.46 3.41
CA LEU A 24 2.46 1.15 3.26
C LEU A 24 2.05 0.03 4.22
N LEU A 25 2.78 -1.09 4.25
CA LEU A 25 2.45 -2.21 5.13
C LEU A 25 2.51 -1.82 6.61
N LYS A 26 3.51 -1.03 7.02
CA LYS A 26 3.60 -0.54 8.39
C LYS A 26 2.40 0.30 8.83
N ILE A 27 1.73 0.97 7.90
CA ILE A 27 0.53 1.77 8.18
C ILE A 27 -0.74 0.90 8.06
N SER A 28 -0.86 0.09 7.02
CA SER A 28 -2.07 -0.68 6.76
C SER A 28 -2.25 -1.85 7.72
N VAL A 29 -1.17 -2.52 8.13
CA VAL A 29 -1.22 -3.67 9.04
C VAL A 29 -1.91 -3.32 10.37
N PRO A 30 -1.48 -2.30 11.15
CA PRO A 30 -2.15 -2.00 12.42
C PRO A 30 -3.62 -1.60 12.22
N ILE A 31 -3.95 -0.92 11.13
CA ILE A 31 -5.32 -0.52 10.81
C ILE A 31 -6.19 -1.74 10.53
N ILE A 32 -5.77 -2.62 9.61
CA ILE A 32 -6.51 -3.83 9.24
C ILE A 32 -6.66 -4.75 10.46
N THR A 33 -5.63 -4.89 11.29
CA THR A 33 -5.69 -5.69 12.51
C THR A 33 -6.71 -5.13 13.50
N ALA A 34 -6.73 -3.82 13.72
CA ALA A 34 -7.71 -3.19 14.61
C ALA A 34 -9.16 -3.41 14.13
N PHE A 35 -9.42 -3.19 12.85
CA PHE A 35 -10.74 -3.43 12.26
C PHE A 35 -11.14 -4.91 12.32
N THR A 36 -10.20 -5.82 12.07
CA THR A 36 -10.44 -7.26 12.14
C THR A 36 -10.78 -7.70 13.57
N ALA A 37 -10.10 -7.15 14.59
CA ALA A 37 -10.41 -7.43 15.99
C ALA A 37 -11.81 -6.94 16.39
N VAL A 38 -12.22 -5.75 15.91
CA VAL A 38 -13.57 -5.22 16.12
C VAL A 38 -14.63 -6.08 15.41
N ALA A 39 -14.36 -6.50 14.17
CA ALA A 39 -15.25 -7.36 13.41
C ALA A 39 -15.43 -8.72 14.08
N TRP A 40 -14.35 -9.28 14.64
CA TRP A 40 -14.40 -10.52 15.42
C TRP A 40 -15.29 -10.36 16.66
N TRP A 41 -15.13 -9.28 17.42
CA TRP A 41 -15.92 -9.05 18.64
C TRP A 41 -17.43 -8.92 18.37
N ASN A 42 -17.79 -8.45 17.18
CA ASN A 42 -19.17 -8.26 16.75
C ASN A 42 -19.71 -9.44 15.91
N GLU A 43 -18.95 -10.53 15.77
CA GLU A 43 -19.33 -11.71 14.96
C GLU A 43 -19.65 -11.39 13.49
N VAL A 44 -19.09 -10.30 12.94
CA VAL A 44 -19.29 -9.82 11.55
C VAL A 44 -18.04 -10.00 10.69
N LEU A 45 -17.28 -11.07 10.96
CA LEU A 45 -16.00 -11.32 10.30
C LEU A 45 -16.17 -11.58 8.79
N LEU A 46 -17.29 -12.19 8.40
CA LEU A 46 -17.60 -12.52 7.01
C LEU A 46 -17.94 -11.27 6.20
N GLU A 47 -18.77 -10.37 6.73
CA GLU A 47 -19.10 -9.08 6.14
C GLU A 47 -17.86 -8.22 5.99
N TRP A 48 -16.99 -8.20 7.01
CA TRP A 48 -15.70 -7.52 6.95
C TRP A 48 -14.81 -8.08 5.82
N GLY A 49 -14.73 -9.40 5.67
CA GLY A 49 -13.99 -10.06 4.60
C GLY A 49 -14.52 -9.73 3.20
N ILE A 50 -15.84 -9.64 3.05
CA ILE A 50 -16.48 -9.23 1.80
C ILE A 50 -16.13 -7.77 1.47
N LEU A 51 -16.22 -6.86 2.45
CA LEU A 51 -15.87 -5.45 2.27
C LEU A 51 -14.40 -5.28 1.85
N LEU A 52 -13.47 -6.01 2.48
CA LEU A 52 -12.06 -6.01 2.10
C LEU A 52 -11.86 -6.48 0.65
N THR A 53 -12.51 -7.58 0.27
CA THR A 53 -12.42 -8.13 -1.09
C THR A 53 -12.92 -7.14 -2.14
N ILE A 54 -14.07 -6.51 -1.89
CA ILE A 54 -14.65 -5.51 -2.81
C ILE A 54 -13.72 -4.29 -2.91
N GLY A 55 -13.26 -3.76 -1.78
CA GLY A 55 -12.36 -2.59 -1.75
C GLY A 55 -11.05 -2.84 -2.49
N LEU A 56 -10.44 -4.02 -2.31
CA LEU A 56 -9.22 -4.41 -3.03
C LEU A 56 -9.48 -4.60 -4.53
N THR A 57 -10.62 -5.20 -4.90
CA THR A 57 -11.00 -5.36 -6.30
C THR A 57 -11.18 -4.01 -6.98
N ILE A 58 -11.89 -3.07 -6.35
CA ILE A 58 -12.07 -1.71 -6.86
C ILE A 58 -10.71 -1.00 -6.98
N SER A 59 -9.86 -1.09 -5.95
CA SER A 59 -8.51 -0.49 -5.96
C SER A 59 -7.66 -1.04 -7.11
N PHE A 60 -7.77 -2.34 -7.39
CA PHE A 60 -7.10 -2.99 -8.50
C PHE A 60 -7.62 -2.48 -9.86
N LEU A 61 -8.95 -2.32 -9.99
CA LEU A 61 -9.57 -1.79 -11.20
C LEU A 61 -9.20 -0.32 -11.45
N ILE A 62 -9.15 0.52 -10.42
CA ILE A 62 -8.76 1.94 -10.54
C ILE A 62 -7.27 2.10 -10.90
N ARG A 63 -6.42 1.17 -10.45
CA ARG A 63 -4.97 1.22 -10.69
C ARG A 63 -4.56 0.73 -12.09
N ARG A 64 -5.47 0.09 -12.84
CA ARG A 64 -5.24 -0.41 -14.20
C ARG A 64 -5.41 0.71 -15.23
#